data_AF-A0ABD6P3F0-F1
#
_entry.id   AF-A0ABD6P3F0-F1
#
_cell.length_a   1.000
_cell.length_b   1.000
_cell.length_c   1.000
_cell.angle_alpha   90.00
_cell.angle_beta   90.00
_cell.angle_gamma   90.00
#
_symmetry.space_group_name_H-M   'P 1'
#
loop_
_entity.id
_entity.type
_entity.pdbx_description
1 polymer ?
#
loop_
_entity_poly.entity_id
_entity_poly.type
_entity_poly.pdbx_seq_one_letter_code
_entity_poly.pdbx_strand_id
1 'polypeptide(L)'
;MLIAVVGIAVVIVVNVVARQRHSQASQPTGPRPVTSAALDNLLLTPAETNTAMGATDIVATRPPTESGWSEEPSLSDKACQSLNHPAVTADGAYAGSGWYAVRGQILQDPTANFRVAEAVVLFPTADKASAFSAASAQDWLACSNREYTTGGTARSPPRCPPRSGSCPG
;
A
#
# COMPACT_ATOMS: atom_id res chain seq x y z
N MET A 1 -3.46 6.16 34.50
CA MET A 1 -2.16 6.85 34.63
C MET A 1 -1.64 7.09 33.22
N LEU A 2 -1.96 8.26 32.64
CA LEU A 2 -1.52 8.65 31.29
C LEU A 2 -0.11 9.25 31.38
N ILE A 3 0.80 8.84 30.50
CA ILE A 3 2.04 9.58 30.23
C ILE A 3 2.00 9.96 28.75
N ALA A 4 1.65 11.22 28.49
CA ALA A 4 1.82 11.85 27.20
C ALA A 4 3.29 12.23 27.04
N VAL A 5 3.95 11.76 25.98
CA VAL A 5 5.30 12.23 25.60
C VAL A 5 5.15 13.09 24.35
N VAL A 6 5.13 14.41 24.57
CA VAL A 6 5.23 15.41 23.51
C VAL A 6 6.70 15.55 23.15
N GLY A 7 7.13 14.88 22.08
CA GLY A 7 8.45 15.05 21.51
C GLY A 7 8.49 16.27 20.59
N ILE A 8 8.97 17.41 21.10
CA ILE A 8 9.26 18.59 20.27
C ILE A 8 10.53 18.30 19.47
N ALA A 9 10.40 18.02 18.18
CA ALA A 9 11.55 17.96 17.28
C ALA A 9 11.90 19.38 16.80
N VAL A 10 12.99 19.93 17.34
CA VAL A 10 13.59 21.18 16.86
C VAL A 10 14.32 20.87 15.55
N VAL A 11 13.84 21.38 14.41
CA VAL A 11 14.53 21.28 13.12
C VAL A 11 15.41 22.51 12.94
N ILE A 12 16.73 22.33 13.08
CA ILE A 12 17.71 23.39 12.78
C ILE A 12 17.98 23.37 11.27
N VAL A 13 17.57 24.41 10.55
CA VAL A 13 17.87 24.59 9.12
C VAL A 13 19.22 25.29 8.98
N VAL A 14 20.26 24.56 8.60
CA VAL A 14 21.56 25.13 8.26
C VAL A 14 21.61 25.40 6.76
N ASN A 15 21.53 26.66 6.34
CA ASN A 15 21.76 27.05 4.94
C ASN A 15 23.28 27.18 4.70
N VAL A 16 23.91 26.17 4.14
CA VAL A 16 25.31 26.26 3.70
C VAL A 16 25.35 26.80 2.27
N VAL A 17 25.77 28.05 2.09
CA VAL A 17 26.14 28.58 0.77
C VAL A 17 27.59 28.18 0.50
N ALA A 18 27.80 27.04 -0.13
CA ALA A 18 29.09 26.67 -0.67
C ALA A 18 29.13 26.98 -2.17
N ARG A 19 29.74 28.11 -2.54
CA ARG A 19 30.25 28.27 -3.91
C ARG A 19 31.56 27.49 -3.99
N GLN A 20 31.62 26.45 -4.82
CA GLN A 20 32.87 26.09 -5.51
C GLN A 20 32.63 25.14 -6.69
N ARG A 21 33.04 25.63 -7.86
CA ARG A 21 33.20 24.88 -9.11
C ARG A 21 34.48 24.06 -8.99
N HIS A 22 34.38 22.74 -9.02
CA HIS A 22 35.45 21.85 -9.48
C HIS A 22 34.79 20.62 -10.11
N SER A 23 35.04 20.42 -11.40
CA SER A 23 34.57 19.26 -12.16
C SER A 23 35.36 18.02 -11.73
N GLN A 24 34.81 17.24 -10.80
CA GLN A 24 35.15 15.83 -10.63
C GLN A 24 33.89 15.03 -10.91
N ALA A 25 34.01 13.99 -11.75
CA ALA A 25 32.93 13.06 -12.00
C ALA A 25 32.47 12.46 -10.66
N SER A 26 31.30 12.88 -10.21
CA SER A 26 30.74 12.47 -8.93
C SER A 26 30.30 11.01 -9.05
N GLN A 27 30.90 10.11 -8.27
CA GLN A 27 30.22 8.85 -7.95
C GLN A 27 28.89 9.19 -7.28
N PRO A 28 27.76 8.57 -7.66
CA PRO A 28 26.47 8.87 -7.06
C PRO A 28 26.54 8.62 -5.54
N THR A 29 26.60 9.69 -4.76
CA THR A 29 26.53 9.67 -3.29
C THR A 29 25.06 9.62 -2.87
N GLY A 30 24.30 8.71 -3.49
CA GLY A 30 22.90 8.45 -3.20
C GLY A 30 22.74 7.04 -2.63
N PRO A 31 21.67 6.76 -1.87
CA PRO A 31 21.35 5.40 -1.47
C PRO A 31 21.34 4.46 -2.68
N ARG A 32 21.97 3.30 -2.54
CA ARG A 32 21.97 2.29 -3.61
C ARG A 32 20.51 1.92 -3.94
N PRO A 33 20.09 1.98 -5.23
CA PRO A 33 18.76 1.55 -5.61
C PRO A 33 18.49 0.10 -5.17
N VAL A 34 17.33 -0.13 -4.54
CA VAL A 34 16.86 -1.47 -4.19
C VAL A 34 16.61 -2.24 -5.50
N THR A 35 17.11 -3.47 -5.58
CA THR A 35 16.84 -4.35 -6.73
C THR A 35 15.58 -5.19 -6.46
N SER A 36 14.92 -5.68 -7.50
CA SER A 36 13.76 -6.59 -7.34
C SER A 36 14.12 -7.83 -6.52
N ALA A 37 15.32 -8.37 -6.69
CA ALA A 37 15.83 -9.52 -5.93
C ALA A 37 16.02 -9.24 -4.42
N ALA A 38 16.21 -7.98 -4.03
CA ALA A 38 16.37 -7.61 -2.62
C ALA A 38 15.04 -7.56 -1.86
N LEU A 39 13.89 -7.60 -2.56
CA LEU A 39 12.58 -7.45 -1.94
C LEU A 39 12.22 -8.54 -0.94
N ASP A 40 12.67 -9.77 -1.17
CA ASP A 40 12.37 -10.89 -0.25
C ASP A 40 12.88 -10.62 1.16
N ASN A 41 14.00 -9.90 1.27
CA ASN A 41 14.63 -9.58 2.55
C ASN A 41 14.01 -8.35 3.24
N LEU A 42 12.99 -7.73 2.63
CA LEU A 42 12.29 -6.57 3.18
C LEU A 42 10.92 -6.93 3.76
N LEU A 43 10.45 -8.16 3.56
CA LEU A 43 9.23 -8.66 4.15
C LEU A 43 9.50 -9.20 5.57
N LEU A 44 8.49 -9.19 6.43
CA LEU A 44 8.63 -9.67 7.80
C LEU A 44 8.83 -11.19 7.85
N THR A 45 9.68 -11.63 8.76
CA THR A 45 9.74 -13.04 9.15
C THR A 45 8.55 -13.43 10.02
N PRO A 46 8.22 -14.73 10.13
CA PRO A 46 7.21 -15.20 11.08
C PRO A 46 7.50 -14.79 12.53
N ALA A 47 8.77 -14.75 12.94
CA ALA A 47 9.16 -14.35 14.28
C ALA A 47 8.90 -12.86 14.56
N GLU A 48 9.22 -11.98 13.60
CA GLU A 48 8.91 -10.55 13.69
C GLU A 48 7.41 -10.30 13.69
N THR A 49 6.67 -11.04 12.86
CA THR A 49 5.20 -10.94 12.78
C THR A 49 4.54 -11.39 14.09
N ASN A 50 4.98 -12.51 14.66
CA ASN A 50 4.54 -12.97 15.98
C ASN A 50 4.80 -11.91 17.06
N THR A 51 5.99 -11.32 17.06
CA THR A 51 6.35 -10.24 18.00
C THR A 51 5.45 -9.01 17.83
N ALA A 52 5.21 -8.57 16.58
CA ALA A 52 4.39 -7.40 16.29
C ALA A 52 2.90 -7.61 16.63
N MET A 53 2.39 -8.83 16.42
CA MET A 53 0.98 -9.18 16.66
C MET A 53 0.70 -9.66 18.09
N GLY A 54 1.72 -9.91 18.91
CA GLY A 54 1.56 -10.56 20.21
C GLY A 54 1.06 -12.02 20.09
N ALA A 55 1.47 -12.71 19.03
CA ALA A 55 1.12 -14.10 18.73
C ALA A 55 2.36 -15.01 18.85
N THR A 56 2.18 -16.33 18.82
CA THR A 56 3.27 -17.31 18.91
C THR A 56 3.38 -18.25 17.71
N ASP A 57 2.28 -18.48 17.00
CA ASP A 57 2.15 -19.61 16.07
C ASP A 57 1.94 -19.15 14.62
N ILE A 58 2.14 -17.87 14.30
CA ILE A 58 2.02 -17.37 12.92
C ILE A 58 3.09 -18.04 12.04
N VAL A 59 2.67 -18.54 10.88
CA VAL A 59 3.52 -19.15 9.84
C VAL A 59 3.19 -18.57 8.46
N ALA A 60 4.12 -18.67 7.51
CA ALA A 60 3.88 -18.24 6.13
C ALA A 60 3.00 -19.27 5.40
N THR A 61 1.74 -18.91 5.12
CA THR A 61 0.81 -19.74 4.33
C THR A 61 0.89 -19.44 2.83
N ARG A 62 1.31 -18.23 2.48
CA ARG A 62 1.81 -17.88 1.14
C ARG A 62 3.18 -17.24 1.32
N PRO A 63 4.29 -17.95 1.07
CA PRO A 63 5.63 -17.37 1.16
C PRO A 63 5.83 -16.25 0.13
N PRO A 64 6.91 -15.44 0.26
CA PRO A 64 7.22 -14.36 -0.68
C PRO A 64 7.12 -14.79 -2.14
N THR A 65 6.34 -14.04 -2.93
CA THR A 65 6.13 -14.28 -4.35
C THR A 65 6.04 -12.97 -5.13
N GLU A 66 6.41 -12.99 -6.41
CA GLU A 66 6.44 -11.84 -7.32
C GLU A 66 5.06 -11.38 -7.80
N SER A 67 4.00 -11.89 -7.17
CA SER A 67 2.62 -11.56 -7.49
C SER A 67 2.07 -10.59 -6.46
N GLY A 68 1.52 -9.48 -6.96
CA GLY A 68 0.63 -8.62 -6.17
C GLY A 68 -0.70 -9.30 -5.89
N TRP A 69 -1.70 -8.50 -5.56
CA TRP A 69 -3.08 -8.95 -5.41
C TRP A 69 -3.93 -8.47 -6.59
N SER A 70 -4.97 -9.24 -6.87
CA SER A 70 -6.09 -8.83 -7.71
C SER A 70 -7.29 -8.66 -6.81
N GLU A 71 -8.03 -7.57 -6.95
CA GLU A 71 -9.35 -7.44 -6.34
C GLU A 71 -10.40 -7.88 -7.35
N GLU A 72 -11.12 -8.95 -7.07
CA GLU A 72 -12.27 -9.38 -7.86
C GLU A 72 -13.48 -9.63 -6.96
N PRO A 73 -14.55 -8.82 -7.06
CA PRO A 73 -14.66 -7.61 -7.89
C PRO A 73 -13.90 -6.42 -7.27
N SER A 74 -13.32 -5.58 -8.14
CA SER A 74 -12.67 -4.34 -7.73
C SER A 74 -13.65 -3.37 -7.06
N LEU A 75 -13.17 -2.62 -6.05
CA LEU A 75 -13.97 -1.55 -5.47
C LEU A 75 -14.16 -0.44 -6.50
N SER A 76 -15.40 -0.04 -6.73
CA SER A 76 -15.75 1.07 -7.62
C SER A 76 -15.34 2.42 -7.06
N ASP A 77 -15.35 2.57 -5.72
CA ASP A 77 -14.83 3.75 -5.05
C ASP A 77 -13.30 3.69 -5.00
N LYS A 78 -12.67 4.50 -5.85
CA LYS A 78 -11.21 4.57 -5.97
C LYS A 78 -10.51 4.90 -4.65
N ALA A 79 -11.08 5.79 -3.84
CA ALA A 79 -10.46 6.20 -2.58
C ALA A 79 -10.41 5.03 -1.57
N CYS A 80 -11.27 4.03 -1.73
CA CYS A 80 -11.31 2.85 -0.86
C CYS A 80 -10.57 1.62 -1.42
N GLN A 81 -10.06 1.66 -2.65
CA GLN A 81 -9.42 0.51 -3.31
C GLN A 81 -8.20 -0.05 -2.57
N SER A 82 -7.52 0.77 -1.76
CA SER A 82 -6.37 0.29 -0.98
C SER A 82 -6.75 -0.51 0.27
N LEU A 83 -8.04 -0.62 0.60
CA LEU A 83 -8.49 -1.16 1.89
C LEU A 83 -8.72 -2.68 1.91
N ASN A 84 -8.95 -3.36 0.77
CA ASN A 84 -9.15 -4.81 0.86
C ASN A 84 -7.83 -5.57 0.92
N HIS A 85 -6.87 -5.24 0.06
CA HIS A 85 -5.58 -5.92 -0.01
C HIS A 85 -4.43 -4.95 -0.29
N PRO A 86 -3.21 -5.25 0.21
CA PRO A 86 -2.02 -4.51 -0.18
C PRO A 86 -1.68 -4.78 -1.65
N ALA A 87 -0.98 -3.84 -2.29
CA ALA A 87 -0.42 -4.01 -3.63
C ALA A 87 -1.38 -4.63 -4.66
N VAL A 88 -2.59 -4.08 -4.79
CA VAL A 88 -3.54 -4.48 -5.84
C VAL A 88 -3.12 -3.86 -7.16
N THR A 89 -2.50 -4.65 -8.02
CA THR A 89 -1.68 -4.16 -9.14
C THR A 89 -2.39 -4.02 -10.49
N ALA A 90 -3.43 -4.80 -10.74
CA ALA A 90 -4.13 -4.84 -12.04
C ALA A 90 -5.22 -3.75 -12.15
N ASP A 91 -6.21 -3.79 -11.25
CA ASP A 91 -7.42 -2.93 -11.32
C ASP A 91 -7.66 -2.12 -10.04
N GLY A 92 -6.65 -2.03 -9.17
CA GLY A 92 -6.74 -1.33 -7.90
C GLY A 92 -5.81 -0.12 -7.81
N ALA A 93 -5.47 0.23 -6.57
CA ALA A 93 -4.74 1.46 -6.25
C ALA A 93 -3.38 1.61 -6.95
N TYR A 94 -2.72 0.50 -7.34
CA TYR A 94 -1.41 0.56 -8.01
C TYR A 94 -1.51 0.67 -9.53
N ALA A 95 -2.69 0.50 -10.12
CA ALA A 95 -2.88 0.61 -11.57
C ALA A 95 -2.45 2.00 -12.07
N GLY A 96 -1.54 2.04 -13.06
CA GLY A 96 -1.04 3.29 -13.63
C GLY A 96 -0.08 4.10 -12.74
N SER A 97 0.26 3.64 -11.53
CA SER A 97 1.17 4.35 -10.61
C SER A 97 2.65 4.33 -11.04
N GLY A 98 2.99 3.49 -12.02
CA GLY A 98 4.35 3.36 -12.53
C GLY A 98 5.30 2.52 -11.67
N TRP A 99 4.75 1.71 -10.75
CA TRP A 99 5.47 0.61 -10.11
C TRP A 99 5.95 -0.41 -11.16
N TYR A 100 6.96 -1.23 -10.83
CA TYR A 100 7.48 -2.23 -11.78
C TYR A 100 7.86 -3.60 -11.19
N ALA A 101 7.89 -3.74 -9.86
CA ALA A 101 8.08 -5.03 -9.20
C ALA A 101 7.37 -5.03 -7.85
N VAL A 102 6.95 -6.22 -7.41
CA VAL A 102 6.28 -6.44 -6.12
C VAL A 102 6.75 -7.75 -5.53
N ARG A 103 6.84 -7.82 -4.20
CA ARG A 103 6.88 -9.07 -3.44
C ARG A 103 5.78 -9.04 -2.40
N GLY A 104 4.98 -10.09 -2.36
CA GLY A 104 3.88 -10.22 -1.41
C GLY A 104 3.95 -11.54 -0.65
N GLN A 105 3.45 -11.54 0.59
CA GLN A 105 3.26 -12.77 1.37
C GLN A 105 1.98 -12.74 2.22
N ILE A 106 1.58 -13.91 2.71
CA ILE A 106 0.51 -14.08 3.70
C ILE A 106 1.07 -14.91 4.85
N LEU A 107 0.94 -14.36 6.05
CA LEU A 107 1.32 -14.95 7.32
C LEU A 107 0.05 -15.16 8.16
N GLN A 108 -0.13 -16.35 8.69
CA GLN A 108 -1.35 -16.72 9.40
C GLN A 108 -1.07 -17.74 10.50
N ASP A 109 -1.80 -17.66 11.60
CA ASP A 109 -1.76 -18.68 12.65
C ASP A 109 -2.66 -19.89 12.27
N PRO A 110 -2.48 -21.07 12.91
CA PRO A 110 -3.24 -22.28 12.57
C PRO A 110 -4.74 -22.13 12.80
N THR A 111 -5.14 -21.26 13.73
CA THR A 111 -6.55 -21.03 14.06
C THR A 111 -7.20 -19.95 13.21
N ALA A 112 -6.44 -19.29 12.33
CA ALA A 112 -6.88 -18.20 11.46
C ALA A 112 -7.39 -16.94 12.21
N ASN A 113 -7.07 -16.81 13.49
CA ASN A 113 -7.40 -15.62 14.28
C ASN A 113 -6.55 -14.41 13.88
N PHE A 114 -5.30 -14.64 13.48
CA PHE A 114 -4.41 -13.61 12.98
C PHE A 114 -4.00 -13.92 11.55
N ARG A 115 -4.23 -12.95 10.67
CA ARG A 115 -3.79 -12.99 9.28
C ARG A 115 -3.19 -11.66 8.88
N VAL A 116 -1.93 -11.70 8.44
CA VAL A 116 -1.18 -10.55 7.94
C VAL A 116 -0.95 -10.76 6.46
N ALA A 117 -1.41 -9.83 5.63
CA ALA A 117 -1.02 -9.72 4.24
C ALA A 117 -0.11 -8.50 4.12
N GLU A 118 1.07 -8.69 3.55
CA GLU A 118 2.05 -7.62 3.39
C GLU A 118 2.68 -7.66 2.01
N ALA A 119 3.10 -6.49 1.53
CA ALA A 119 3.71 -6.35 0.23
C ALA A 119 4.77 -5.25 0.24
N VAL A 120 5.83 -5.45 -0.54
CA VAL A 120 6.81 -4.41 -0.86
C VAL A 120 6.78 -4.18 -2.37
N VAL A 121 6.70 -2.90 -2.77
CA VAL A 121 6.54 -2.50 -4.18
C VAL A 121 7.68 -1.58 -4.59
N LEU A 122 8.32 -1.85 -5.73
CA LEU A 122 9.33 -0.97 -6.31
C LEU A 122 8.71 0.06 -7.25
N PHE A 123 9.17 1.29 -7.06
CA PHE A 123 9.01 2.40 -7.98
C PHE A 123 10.37 2.79 -8.58
N PRO A 124 10.39 3.42 -9.77
CA PRO A 124 11.64 3.82 -10.43
C PRO A 124 12.52 4.77 -9.61
N THR A 125 11.90 5.58 -8.73
CA THR A 125 12.60 6.53 -7.87
C THR A 125 11.94 6.62 -6.50
N ALA A 126 12.71 7.05 -5.50
CA ALA A 126 12.20 7.34 -4.16
C ALA A 126 11.09 8.42 -4.17
N ASP A 127 11.23 9.43 -5.04
CA ASP A 127 10.22 10.48 -5.21
C ASP A 127 8.88 9.92 -5.70
N LYS A 128 8.90 8.97 -6.65
CA LYS A 128 7.67 8.32 -7.13
C LYS A 128 7.01 7.45 -6.05
N ALA A 129 7.81 6.69 -5.29
CA ALA A 129 7.29 5.93 -4.15
C ALA A 129 6.67 6.86 -3.09
N SER A 130 7.35 7.97 -2.78
CA SER A 130 6.88 8.94 -1.78
C SER A 130 5.62 9.65 -2.23
N ALA A 131 5.55 10.07 -3.50
CA ALA A 131 4.36 10.68 -4.09
C ALA A 131 3.17 9.72 -4.08
N PHE A 132 3.40 8.44 -4.42
CA PHE A 132 2.36 7.42 -4.34
C PHE A 132 1.84 7.26 -2.90
N SER A 133 2.75 7.08 -1.93
CA SER A 133 2.37 6.93 -0.52
C SER A 133 1.58 8.15 0.02
N ALA A 134 1.99 9.36 -0.35
CA ALA A 134 1.29 10.58 0.03
C ALA A 134 -0.12 10.66 -0.60
N ALA A 135 -0.27 10.27 -1.86
CA ALA A 135 -1.57 10.20 -2.52
C ALA A 135 -2.48 9.14 -1.87
N SER A 136 -1.95 7.95 -1.59
CA SER A 136 -2.69 6.89 -0.88
C SER A 136 -3.19 7.36 0.49
N ALA A 137 -2.39 8.13 1.24
CA ALA A 137 -2.84 8.68 2.51
C ALA A 137 -4.05 9.63 2.36
N GLN A 138 -4.10 10.43 1.27
CA GLN A 138 -5.26 11.27 0.97
C GLN A 138 -6.49 10.43 0.60
N ASP A 139 -6.30 9.37 -0.19
CA ASP A 139 -7.37 8.43 -0.54
C ASP A 139 -7.95 7.75 0.70
N TRP A 140 -7.10 7.32 1.64
CA TRP A 140 -7.56 6.71 2.90
C TRP A 140 -8.34 7.69 3.76
N LEU A 141 -7.92 8.96 3.83
CA LEU A 141 -8.67 10.00 4.53
C LEU A 141 -10.02 10.25 3.87
N ALA A 142 -10.07 10.31 2.54
CA ALA A 142 -11.31 10.40 1.79
C ALA A 142 -12.20 9.16 1.98
N CYS A 143 -11.61 7.99 2.23
CA CYS A 143 -12.33 6.77 2.56
C CYS A 143 -12.75 6.65 4.03
N SER A 144 -12.20 7.45 4.93
CA SER A 144 -12.44 7.32 6.37
C SER A 144 -13.88 7.69 6.78
N ASN A 145 -14.34 7.12 7.91
CA ASN A 145 -15.63 7.43 8.54
C ASN A 145 -16.87 7.22 7.64
N ARG A 146 -16.78 6.32 6.65
CA ARG A 146 -17.91 5.91 5.81
C ARG A 146 -17.90 4.41 5.57
N GLU A 147 -19.04 3.90 5.14
CA GLU A 147 -19.18 2.53 4.67
C GLU A 147 -18.87 2.44 3.18
N TYR A 148 -18.25 1.34 2.77
CA TYR A 148 -18.05 0.98 1.37
C TYR A 148 -18.52 -0.45 1.13
N THR A 149 -18.95 -0.74 -0.08
CA THR A 149 -19.44 -2.07 -0.46
C THR A 149 -18.38 -2.84 -1.22
N THR A 150 -17.89 -3.92 -0.62
CA THR A 150 -17.15 -4.98 -1.33
C THR A 150 -18.16 -5.85 -2.08
N GLY A 151 -17.95 -6.16 -3.36
CA GLY A 151 -18.86 -7.08 -4.07
C GLY A 151 -20.03 -6.44 -4.83
N GLY A 152 -20.08 -5.12 -4.99
CA GLY A 152 -21.15 -4.46 -5.74
C GLY A 152 -20.79 -4.28 -7.21
N THR A 153 -21.43 -5.03 -8.11
CA THR A 153 -21.81 -4.39 -9.38
C THR A 153 -22.48 -3.08 -8.98
N ALA A 154 -22.02 -1.94 -9.52
CA ALA A 154 -22.76 -0.70 -9.42
C ALA A 154 -24.23 -1.07 -9.65
N ARG A 155 -25.09 -0.90 -8.62
CA ARG A 155 -26.50 -1.29 -8.72
C ARG A 155 -26.96 -0.65 -10.01
N SER A 156 -27.16 -1.48 -11.05
CA SER A 156 -27.75 -0.99 -12.29
C SER A 156 -29.04 -0.31 -11.83
N PRO A 157 -29.35 0.92 -12.29
CA PRO A 157 -30.65 1.50 -12.01
C PRO A 157 -31.70 0.43 -12.37
N PRO A 158 -32.77 0.27 -11.58
CA PRO A 158 -33.72 -0.82 -11.76
C PRO A 158 -34.10 -0.86 -13.24
N ARG A 159 -33.75 -1.97 -13.92
CA ARG A 159 -34.04 -2.10 -15.35
C ARG A 159 -35.55 -2.08 -15.47
N CYS A 160 -36.10 -1.00 -16.05
CA CYS A 160 -37.52 -0.87 -16.35
C CYS A 160 -37.89 -2.13 -17.19
N PRO A 161 -38.82 -3.00 -16.75
CA PRO A 161 -39.12 -4.23 -17.46
C PRO A 161 -39.70 -3.89 -18.85
N PRO A 162 -39.44 -4.70 -19.88
CA PRO A 162 -39.73 -4.37 -21.28
C PRO A 162 -41.22 -4.24 -21.63
N ARG A 163 -42.15 -4.31 -20.67
CA ARG A 163 -43.59 -4.43 -20.94
C ARG A 163 -44.57 -3.66 -20.03
N SER A 164 -44.13 -2.67 -19.26
CA SER A 164 -45.09 -1.74 -18.64
C SER A 164 -44.58 -0.31 -18.77
N GLY A 165 -45.27 0.45 -19.63
CA GLY A 165 -44.94 1.84 -19.92
C GLY A 165 -44.94 2.71 -18.67
N SER A 166 -43.96 3.62 -18.64
CA SER A 166 -43.76 4.74 -17.71
C SER A 166 -43.00 4.41 -16.42
N CYS A 167 -41.70 4.73 -16.43
CA CYS A 167 -40.88 4.93 -15.23
C CYS A 167 -41.20 6.36 -14.70
N PRO A 168 -41.67 6.55 -13.45
CA PRO A 168 -41.87 7.89 -12.88
C PRO A 168 -40.51 8.55 -12.64
N GLY A 169 -40.41 9.85 -13.00
CA GLY A 169 -39.20 10.67 -12.85
C GLY A 169 -38.90 11.09 -11.41
#